data_AF-A0A9W3SIS8-F1
#
_entry.id   AF-A0A9W3SIS8-F1
#
_cell.length_a   1.000
_cell.length_b   1.000
_cell.length_c   1.000
_cell.angle_alpha   90.00
_cell.angle_beta   90.00
_cell.angle_gamma   90.00
#
_symmetry.space_group_name_H-M   'P 1'
#
loop_
_entity.id
_entity.type
_entity.pdbx_description
1 polymer ?
#
loop_
_entity_poly.entity_id
_entity_poly.type
_entity_poly.pdbx_seq_one_letter_code
_entity_poly.pdbx_strand_id
1 'polypeptide(L)'
;MAKFFYACAVVVLLGILYYYYQSQPNVLLVSGVQEQVTKVTEEYQSKLSSSTQYKEKQLCTREFKDIDEASCKNIESIRVLNKTTADKLLQEKMLQKAIRPRVTEPIDSLPSITKETGVAYGKNIPNEGIKIGNRRISVTKDGDELGIGVGQGQKTQQKLLIVEDSVYNELPLKENTFSILRFSFINTLMNEVPGMGVVEKSFPEVGTIRVKANEKIQLFK
;
A
#
# COMPACT_ATOMS: atom_id res chain seq x y z
N MET A 1 36.86 3.21 -33.23
CA MET A 1 36.00 4.35 -32.79
C MET A 1 34.51 4.05 -32.89
N ALA A 2 33.95 3.62 -34.03
CA ALA A 2 32.50 3.36 -34.17
C ALA A 2 31.89 2.38 -33.13
N LYS A 3 32.60 1.29 -32.80
CA LYS A 3 32.16 0.32 -31.76
C LYS A 3 32.07 0.94 -30.36
N PHE A 4 32.94 1.91 -30.05
CA PHE A 4 32.93 2.63 -28.77
C PHE A 4 31.74 3.59 -28.70
N PHE A 5 31.46 4.34 -29.77
CA PHE A 5 30.26 5.18 -29.85
C PHE A 5 28.96 4.37 -29.78
N TYR A 6 28.92 3.18 -30.40
CA TYR A 6 27.78 2.27 -30.29
C TYR A 6 27.57 1.78 -28.86
N ALA A 7 28.64 1.36 -28.18
CA ALA A 7 28.57 0.94 -26.78
C ALA A 7 28.11 2.08 -25.85
N CYS A 8 28.63 3.30 -26.04
CA CYS A 8 28.19 4.47 -25.29
C CYS A 8 26.70 4.79 -25.53
N ALA A 9 26.23 4.71 -26.78
CA ALA A 9 24.83 4.94 -27.11
C ALA A 9 23.89 3.94 -26.42
N VAL A 10 24.27 2.65 -26.40
CA VAL A 10 23.50 1.60 -25.72
C VAL A 10 23.42 1.86 -24.21
N VAL A 11 24.54 2.23 -23.56
CA VAL A 11 24.56 2.53 -22.12
C VAL A 11 23.68 3.73 -21.79
N VAL A 12 23.72 4.80 -22.60
CA VAL A 12 22.86 5.98 -22.41
C VAL A 12 21.39 5.61 -22.57
N LEU A 13 21.03 4.83 -23.60
CA LEU A 13 19.66 4.36 -23.80
C LEU A 13 19.16 3.51 -22.63
N LEU A 14 19.98 2.57 -22.14
CA LEU A 14 19.64 1.77 -20.96
C LEU A 14 19.47 2.63 -19.71
N GLY A 15 20.32 3.65 -19.53
CA GLY A 15 20.20 4.61 -18.44
C GLY A 15 18.89 5.42 -18.50
N ILE A 16 18.50 5.89 -19.68
CA ILE A 16 17.24 6.62 -19.89
C ILE A 16 16.03 5.71 -19.63
N LEU A 17 16.05 4.49 -20.18
CA LEU A 17 14.98 3.50 -19.94
C LEU A 17 14.85 3.15 -18.46
N TYR A 18 15.98 2.99 -17.77
CA TYR A 18 15.99 2.73 -16.33
C TYR A 18 15.45 3.90 -15.52
N TYR A 19 15.86 5.14 -15.84
CA TYR A 19 15.33 6.34 -15.20
C TYR A 19 13.82 6.48 -15.41
N TYR A 20 13.35 6.21 -16.63
CA TYR A 20 11.92 6.20 -16.94
C TYR A 20 11.19 5.13 -16.13
N TYR A 21 11.68 3.88 -16.10
CA TYR A 21 11.12 2.80 -15.28
C TYR A 21 11.01 3.20 -13.80
N GLN A 22 12.09 3.76 -13.24
CA GLN A 22 12.12 4.22 -11.86
C GLN A 22 11.07 5.28 -11.57
N SER A 23 10.67 6.09 -12.55
CA SER A 23 9.65 7.13 -12.37
C SER A 23 8.21 6.61 -12.36
N GLN A 24 7.96 5.41 -12.88
CA GLN A 24 6.60 4.88 -13.06
C GLN A 24 6.12 4.06 -11.85
N PRO A 25 4.81 4.11 -11.51
CA PRO A 25 4.19 3.16 -10.61
C PRO A 25 4.27 1.75 -11.21
N ASN A 26 4.85 0.81 -10.46
CA ASN A 26 5.01 -0.59 -10.83
C ASN A 26 4.17 -1.53 -9.97
N VAL A 27 3.45 -0.97 -8.98
CA VAL A 27 2.65 -1.74 -8.03
C VAL A 27 1.21 -1.27 -8.05
N LEU A 28 0.30 -2.23 -8.07
CA LEU A 28 -1.11 -2.01 -7.83
C LEU A 28 -1.50 -2.68 -6.51
N LEU A 29 -1.98 -1.88 -5.56
CA LEU A 29 -2.66 -2.37 -4.37
C LEU A 29 -4.13 -2.58 -4.71
N VAL A 30 -4.65 -3.76 -4.46
CA VAL A 30 -6.05 -4.12 -4.69
C VAL A 30 -6.64 -4.59 -3.38
N SER A 31 -7.70 -3.94 -2.89
CA SER A 31 -8.33 -4.26 -1.60
C SER A 31 -9.80 -4.61 -1.81
N GLY A 32 -10.27 -5.68 -1.16
CA GLY A 32 -11.65 -6.14 -1.28
C GLY A 32 -11.87 -7.49 -0.61
N VAL A 33 -12.97 -8.16 -0.95
CA VAL A 33 -13.19 -9.54 -0.50
C VAL A 33 -12.21 -10.47 -1.21
N GLN A 34 -11.77 -11.54 -0.54
CA GLN A 34 -10.75 -12.46 -1.05
C GLN A 34 -11.03 -12.95 -2.49
N GLU A 35 -12.27 -13.38 -2.77
CA GLU A 35 -12.64 -13.87 -4.10
C GLU A 35 -12.43 -12.80 -5.20
N GLN A 36 -12.83 -11.55 -4.92
CA GLN A 36 -12.69 -10.44 -5.86
C GLN A 36 -11.23 -10.08 -6.10
N VAL A 37 -10.43 -10.06 -5.03
CA VAL A 37 -8.99 -9.79 -5.10
C VAL A 37 -8.27 -10.89 -5.88
N THR A 38 -8.67 -12.15 -5.70
CA THR A 38 -8.15 -13.29 -6.47
C THR A 38 -8.49 -13.14 -7.96
N LYS A 39 -9.74 -12.83 -8.32
CA LYS A 39 -10.13 -12.59 -9.72
C LYS A 39 -9.28 -11.50 -10.39
N VAL A 40 -9.05 -10.38 -9.70
CA VAL A 40 -8.16 -9.32 -10.22
C VAL A 40 -6.72 -9.80 -10.34
N THR A 41 -6.23 -10.58 -9.38
CA THR A 41 -4.87 -11.14 -9.42
C THR A 41 -4.69 -12.07 -10.63
N GLU A 42 -5.67 -12.96 -10.88
CA GLU A 42 -5.69 -13.89 -12.01
C GLU A 42 -5.74 -13.16 -13.36
N GLU A 43 -6.60 -12.15 -13.50
CA GLU A 43 -6.72 -11.30 -14.70
C GLU A 43 -5.36 -10.71 -15.12
N TYR A 44 -4.56 -10.26 -14.15
CA TYR A 44 -3.26 -9.64 -14.42
C TYR A 44 -2.07 -10.60 -14.30
N GLN A 45 -2.27 -11.88 -13.98
CA GLN A 45 -1.20 -12.82 -13.59
C GLN A 45 -0.05 -12.89 -14.60
N SER A 46 -0.35 -12.91 -15.90
CA SER A 46 0.66 -12.94 -16.98
C SER A 46 1.53 -11.68 -17.04
N LYS A 47 1.10 -10.59 -16.41
CA LYS A 47 1.80 -9.30 -16.39
C LYS A 47 2.61 -9.05 -15.13
N LEU A 48 2.42 -9.87 -14.10
CA LEU A 48 3.06 -9.69 -12.80
C LEU A 48 4.44 -10.33 -12.78
N SER A 49 5.39 -9.67 -12.10
CA SER A 49 6.60 -10.33 -11.62
C SER A 49 6.32 -11.13 -10.35
N SER A 50 5.41 -10.63 -9.52
CA SER A 50 4.97 -11.28 -8.29
C SER A 50 3.67 -10.68 -7.77
N SER A 51 2.96 -11.45 -6.94
CA SER A 51 1.81 -10.99 -6.17
C SER A 51 1.94 -11.49 -4.73
N THR A 52 1.43 -10.71 -3.78
CA THR A 52 1.40 -11.11 -2.37
C THR A 52 0.12 -10.61 -1.74
N GLN A 53 -0.57 -11.48 -1.02
CA GLN A 53 -1.84 -11.17 -0.38
C GLN A 53 -1.70 -11.14 1.14
N TYR A 54 -2.39 -10.20 1.77
CA TYR A 54 -2.50 -10.10 3.22
C TYR A 54 -3.93 -9.83 3.63
N LYS A 55 -4.19 -10.05 4.92
CA LYS A 55 -5.45 -9.69 5.56
C LYS A 55 -5.36 -8.26 6.10
N GLU A 56 -6.49 -7.58 6.04
CA GLU A 56 -6.69 -6.31 6.71
C GLU A 56 -8.11 -6.22 7.24
N LYS A 57 -8.32 -5.37 8.23
CA LYS A 57 -9.65 -4.90 8.61
C LYS A 57 -9.78 -3.45 8.19
N GLN A 58 -10.98 -3.03 7.85
CA GLN A 58 -11.27 -1.62 7.60
C GLN A 58 -12.25 -1.11 8.64
N LEU A 59 -11.84 -0.06 9.34
CA LEU A 59 -12.73 0.71 10.20
C LEU A 59 -13.23 1.91 9.40
N CYS A 60 -14.48 1.85 8.96
CA CYS A 60 -15.18 3.00 8.39
C CYS A 60 -15.59 3.90 9.55
N THR A 61 -14.95 5.05 9.72
CA THR A 61 -15.29 5.96 10.83
C THR A 61 -16.35 6.97 10.38
N ARG A 62 -17.57 6.85 10.90
CA ARG A 62 -18.63 7.88 10.83
C ARG A 62 -18.50 8.98 11.89
N GLU A 63 -17.39 9.04 12.64
CA GLU A 63 -17.01 10.25 13.39
C GLU A 63 -16.82 11.48 12.46
N PHE A 64 -16.99 11.28 11.13
CA PHE A 64 -17.27 12.27 10.09
C PHE A 64 -18.58 11.93 9.31
N LYS A 65 -19.74 11.97 10.01
CA LYS A 65 -21.15 11.82 9.56
C LYS A 65 -21.64 10.46 9.02
N ASP A 66 -22.85 10.10 9.50
CA ASP A 66 -23.65 8.90 9.27
C ASP A 66 -24.12 8.64 7.83
N ILE A 67 -23.64 7.57 7.17
CA ILE A 67 -24.32 6.91 6.03
C ILE A 67 -24.01 5.40 5.96
N ASP A 68 -25.03 4.60 5.64
CA ASP A 68 -25.13 3.12 5.61
C ASP A 68 -23.87 2.31 5.20
N GLU A 69 -23.67 1.19 5.91
CA GLU A 69 -22.51 0.27 5.91
C GLU A 69 -22.21 -0.47 4.59
N ALA A 70 -22.72 -0.01 3.44
CA ALA A 70 -22.59 -0.77 2.19
C ALA A 70 -21.23 -0.60 1.49
N SER A 71 -20.50 0.51 1.72
CA SER A 71 -19.09 0.60 1.32
C SER A 71 -18.41 1.78 2.00
N CYS A 72 -17.15 1.60 2.42
CA CYS A 72 -16.24 2.68 2.81
C CYS A 72 -15.94 3.66 1.64
N LYS A 73 -16.57 3.52 0.46
CA LYS A 73 -16.36 4.45 -0.67
C LYS A 73 -16.83 5.84 -0.25
N ASN A 74 -15.90 6.78 -0.18
CA ASN A 74 -16.08 8.19 0.17
C ASN A 74 -16.14 8.54 1.67
N ILE A 75 -15.91 7.59 2.59
CA ILE A 75 -15.79 7.87 4.04
C ILE A 75 -14.32 7.77 4.43
N GLU A 76 -13.88 8.62 5.37
CA GLU A 76 -12.56 8.44 5.97
C GLU A 76 -12.45 7.04 6.60
N SER A 77 -11.50 6.24 6.12
CA SER A 77 -11.29 4.86 6.58
C SER A 77 -9.93 4.69 7.22
N ILE A 78 -9.90 3.87 8.27
CA ILE A 78 -8.66 3.42 8.92
C ILE A 78 -8.42 1.98 8.49
N ARG A 79 -7.31 1.75 7.78
CA ARG A 79 -6.82 0.39 7.54
C ARG A 79 -6.24 -0.13 8.84
N VAL A 80 -6.68 -1.30 9.27
CA VAL A 80 -6.19 -1.96 10.49
C VAL A 80 -5.40 -3.19 10.06
N LEU A 81 -4.14 -3.26 10.48
CA LEU A 81 -3.25 -4.38 10.27
C LEU A 81 -2.88 -5.02 11.60
N ASN A 82 -2.64 -6.33 11.57
CA ASN A 82 -1.94 -7.00 12.64
C ASN A 82 -0.43 -6.75 12.53
N LYS A 83 0.28 -6.95 13.64
CA LYS A 83 1.72 -6.71 13.73
C LYS A 83 2.48 -7.61 12.76
N THR A 84 2.13 -8.89 12.67
CA THR A 84 2.80 -9.83 11.75
C THR A 84 2.74 -9.37 10.29
N THR A 85 1.61 -8.83 9.84
CA THR A 85 1.48 -8.28 8.47
C THR A 85 2.32 -7.03 8.31
N ALA A 86 2.28 -6.12 9.29
CA ALA A 86 3.09 -4.91 9.26
C ALA A 86 4.60 -5.22 9.22
N ASP A 87 5.07 -6.21 9.99
CA ASP A 87 6.47 -6.64 9.99
C ASP A 87 6.91 -7.20 8.62
N LYS A 88 6.04 -7.94 7.92
CA LYS A 88 6.31 -8.36 6.54
C LYS A 88 6.40 -7.17 5.58
N LEU A 89 5.51 -6.18 5.74
CA LEU A 89 5.55 -4.96 4.93
C LEU A 89 6.79 -4.10 5.22
N LEU A 90 7.33 -4.11 6.45
CA LEU A 90 8.63 -3.50 6.77
C LEU A 90 9.76 -4.18 5.99
N GLN A 91 9.81 -5.51 6.05
CA GLN A 91 10.84 -6.32 5.37
C GLN A 91 10.81 -6.09 3.86
N GLU A 92 9.62 -5.96 3.29
CA GLU A 92 9.40 -5.65 1.88
C GLU A 92 9.55 -4.15 1.54
N LYS A 93 9.91 -3.31 2.53
CA LYS A 93 10.07 -1.86 2.39
C LYS A 93 8.82 -1.16 1.85
N MET A 94 7.66 -1.76 2.11
CA MET A 94 6.37 -1.25 1.65
C MET A 94 5.78 -0.24 2.63
N LEU A 95 6.12 -0.25 3.92
CA LEU A 95 5.72 0.82 4.83
C LEU A 95 6.62 2.04 4.61
N GLN A 96 6.04 3.09 4.03
CA GLN A 96 6.74 4.28 3.56
C GLN A 96 6.24 5.50 4.31
N LYS A 97 7.15 6.33 4.81
CA LYS A 97 6.85 7.62 5.46
C LYS A 97 7.12 8.77 4.52
N ALA A 98 6.22 9.74 4.46
CA ALA A 98 6.47 10.96 3.69
C ALA A 98 7.53 11.82 4.39
N ILE A 99 8.61 12.13 3.68
CA ILE A 99 9.67 13.04 4.17
C ILE A 99 9.58 14.42 3.52
N ARG A 100 9.06 14.50 2.28
CA ARG A 100 8.80 15.72 1.52
C ARG A 100 7.63 15.50 0.57
N PRO A 101 7.06 16.56 -0.04
CA PRO A 101 6.03 16.36 -1.06
C PRO A 101 6.50 15.41 -2.17
N ARG A 102 5.78 14.28 -2.34
CA ARG A 102 6.05 13.23 -3.33
C ARG A 102 7.36 12.45 -3.11
N VAL A 103 8.04 12.63 -1.98
CA VAL A 103 9.24 11.89 -1.59
C VAL A 103 8.98 11.16 -0.29
N THR A 104 9.18 9.85 -0.32
CA THR A 104 8.97 8.98 0.83
C THR A 104 10.16 8.05 1.00
N GLU A 105 10.32 7.54 2.21
CA GLU A 105 11.35 6.58 2.55
C GLU A 105 10.75 5.41 3.33
N PRO A 106 11.26 4.17 3.14
CA PRO A 106 10.85 3.05 3.97
C PRO A 106 11.17 3.34 5.43
N ILE A 107 10.29 2.94 6.34
CA ILE A 107 10.61 2.92 7.76
C ILE A 107 11.36 1.61 8.11
N ASP A 108 12.32 1.72 9.03
CA ASP A 108 13.17 0.57 9.42
C ASP A 108 12.58 -0.24 10.58
N SER A 109 11.68 0.35 11.36
CA SER A 109 11.10 -0.28 12.54
C SER A 109 9.76 0.34 12.89
N LEU A 110 8.91 -0.45 13.56
CA LEU A 110 7.69 0.04 14.19
C LEU A 110 7.96 0.39 15.67
N PRO A 111 7.21 1.35 16.24
CA PRO A 111 7.16 1.54 17.69
C PRO A 111 6.68 0.27 18.40
N SER A 112 6.85 0.24 19.72
CA SER A 112 6.37 -0.88 20.53
C SER A 112 4.85 -1.04 20.42
N ILE A 113 4.41 -2.23 20.04
CA ILE A 113 2.99 -2.63 19.94
C ILE A 113 2.73 -3.71 20.99
N THR A 114 1.75 -3.49 21.85
CA THR A 114 1.31 -4.41 22.91
C THR A 114 -0.19 -4.73 22.77
N LYS A 115 -0.73 -5.55 23.67
CA LYS A 115 -2.17 -5.87 23.69
C LYS A 115 -3.05 -4.67 24.07
N GLU A 116 -2.47 -3.71 24.79
CA GLU A 116 -3.13 -2.51 25.30
C GLU A 116 -2.91 -1.32 24.38
N THR A 117 -1.75 -1.26 23.71
CA THR A 117 -1.31 -0.11 22.92
C THR A 117 -0.94 -0.51 21.50
N GLY A 118 -1.69 0.00 20.52
CA GLY A 118 -1.35 -0.06 19.10
C GLY A 118 -0.53 1.15 18.64
N VAL A 119 -0.26 1.21 17.35
CA VAL A 119 0.39 2.37 16.69
C VAL A 119 -0.53 2.88 15.60
N ALA A 120 -0.77 4.19 15.58
CA ALA A 120 -1.62 4.83 14.58
C ALA A 120 -0.83 5.89 13.80
N TYR A 121 -1.06 5.91 12.49
CA TYR A 121 -0.52 6.85 11.53
C TYR A 121 -1.65 7.53 10.78
N GLY A 122 -1.51 8.83 10.55
CA GLY A 122 -2.50 9.64 9.84
C GLY A 122 -2.86 10.90 10.60
N LYS A 123 -3.52 11.83 9.90
CA LYS A 123 -4.01 13.09 10.48
C LYS A 123 -5.25 12.83 11.32
N ASN A 124 -5.50 13.70 12.30
CA ASN A 124 -6.73 13.69 13.11
C ASN A 124 -6.99 12.35 13.83
N ILE A 125 -5.94 11.63 14.25
CA ILE A 125 -6.09 10.49 15.17
C ILE A 125 -6.41 11.06 16.56
N PRO A 126 -7.47 10.61 17.26
CA PRO A 126 -7.79 11.10 18.60
C PRO A 126 -6.66 10.81 19.62
N ASN A 127 -6.49 11.67 20.63
CA ASN A 127 -5.47 11.46 21.67
C ASN A 127 -5.86 10.34 22.63
N GLU A 128 -7.15 10.19 22.85
CA GLU A 128 -7.78 9.20 23.72
C GLU A 128 -7.79 7.78 23.13
N GLY A 129 -7.23 7.59 21.93
CA GLY A 129 -7.22 6.30 21.24
C GLY A 129 -8.34 6.15 20.22
N ILE A 130 -8.40 4.98 19.58
CA ILE A 130 -9.38 4.67 18.53
C ILE A 130 -10.44 3.74 19.11
N LYS A 131 -11.72 4.10 18.96
CA LYS A 131 -12.85 3.28 19.41
C LYS A 131 -13.24 2.28 18.31
N ILE A 132 -13.30 1.00 18.64
CA ILE A 132 -13.71 -0.09 17.76
C ILE A 132 -14.71 -0.96 18.51
N GLY A 133 -15.99 -0.87 18.12
CA GLY A 133 -17.09 -1.46 18.88
C GLY A 133 -17.14 -0.89 20.31
N ASN A 134 -17.11 -1.79 21.31
CA ASN A 134 -17.11 -1.42 22.73
C ASN A 134 -15.71 -1.24 23.32
N ARG A 135 -14.65 -1.51 22.54
CA ARG A 135 -13.26 -1.39 22.98
C ARG A 135 -12.67 -0.05 22.54
N ARG A 136 -11.86 0.54 23.41
CA ARG A 136 -10.99 1.66 23.07
C ARG A 136 -9.55 1.17 23.05
N ILE A 137 -8.86 1.40 21.94
CA ILE A 137 -7.48 1.00 21.73
C ILE A 137 -6.62 2.23 21.95
N SER A 138 -5.75 2.20 22.97
CA SER A 138 -4.73 3.23 23.14
C SER A 138 -3.76 3.16 21.96
N VAL A 139 -3.33 4.32 21.45
CA VAL A 139 -2.44 4.36 20.30
C VAL A 139 -1.25 5.27 20.54
N THR A 140 -0.06 4.77 20.22
CA THR A 140 1.11 5.62 20.01
C THR A 140 0.98 6.27 18.65
N LYS A 141 1.06 7.60 18.60
CA LYS A 141 1.08 8.35 17.34
C LYS A 141 2.51 8.43 16.83
N ASP A 142 2.76 7.96 15.63
CA ASP A 142 4.10 7.95 15.04
C ASP A 142 4.14 8.72 13.70
N GLY A 143 3.68 9.97 13.77
CA GLY A 143 3.69 10.91 12.65
C GLY A 143 2.45 10.87 11.76
N ASP A 144 2.40 11.82 10.84
CA ASP A 144 1.15 12.20 10.16
C ASP A 144 0.90 11.46 8.85
N GLU A 145 1.92 10.87 8.22
CA GLU A 145 1.83 10.32 6.85
C GLU A 145 2.69 9.05 6.65
N LEU A 146 2.15 7.89 7.03
CA LEU A 146 2.66 6.56 6.69
C LEU A 146 1.63 5.83 5.80
N GLY A 147 2.09 5.13 4.76
CA GLY A 147 1.23 4.30 3.93
C GLY A 147 1.99 3.15 3.27
N ILE A 148 1.27 2.34 2.50
CA ILE A 148 1.84 1.21 1.77
C ILE A 148 2.28 1.68 0.37
N GLY A 149 3.58 1.59 0.08
CA GLY A 149 4.19 2.03 -1.18
C GLY A 149 4.39 3.55 -1.27
N VAL A 150 5.04 3.98 -2.36
CA VAL A 150 5.44 5.37 -2.61
C VAL A 150 4.47 6.08 -3.56
N GLY A 151 4.31 7.39 -3.38
CA GLY A 151 3.76 8.30 -4.40
C GLY A 151 2.36 8.81 -4.08
N GLN A 152 1.64 9.31 -5.10
CA GLN A 152 0.31 9.90 -4.89
C GLN A 152 -0.72 8.91 -4.34
N GLY A 153 -0.61 7.62 -4.70
CA GLY A 153 -1.46 6.57 -4.12
C GLY A 153 -1.19 6.31 -2.64
N GLN A 154 -0.03 6.69 -2.12
CA GLN A 154 0.20 6.67 -0.67
C GLN A 154 -0.64 7.74 0.03
N LYS A 155 -0.77 8.93 -0.55
CA LYS A 155 -1.57 10.02 0.02
C LYS A 155 -3.07 9.74 0.03
N THR A 156 -3.54 8.87 -0.86
CA THR A 156 -4.93 8.41 -0.86
C THR A 156 -5.20 7.38 0.24
N GLN A 157 -4.15 6.82 0.87
CA GLN A 157 -4.28 6.01 2.08
C GLN A 157 -4.37 6.97 3.27
N GLN A 158 -5.55 7.06 3.86
CA GLN A 158 -5.87 8.13 4.81
C GLN A 158 -5.28 7.88 6.20
N LYS A 159 -5.45 6.67 6.74
CA LYS A 159 -5.06 6.31 8.11
C LYS A 159 -4.69 4.83 8.19
N LEU A 160 -3.70 4.52 9.02
CA LEU A 160 -3.23 3.17 9.30
C LEU A 160 -3.17 2.94 10.81
N LEU A 161 -3.77 1.86 11.28
CA LEU A 161 -3.68 1.38 12.64
C LEU A 161 -3.01 0.00 12.62
N ILE A 162 -2.01 -0.18 13.47
CA ILE A 162 -1.30 -1.45 13.64
C ILE A 162 -1.49 -1.88 15.10
N VAL A 163 -2.00 -3.08 15.29
CA VAL A 163 -2.25 -3.65 16.63
C VAL A 163 -1.61 -5.03 16.74
N GLU A 164 -1.47 -5.51 17.97
CA GLU A 164 -0.99 -6.87 18.22
C GLU A 164 -1.96 -7.91 17.63
N ASP A 165 -1.44 -9.06 17.23
CA ASP A 165 -2.19 -10.06 16.45
C ASP A 165 -3.41 -10.62 17.19
N SER A 166 -3.32 -10.88 18.50
CA SER A 166 -4.47 -11.32 19.29
C SER A 166 -5.54 -10.23 19.38
N VAL A 167 -5.14 -8.96 19.56
CA VAL A 167 -6.06 -7.82 19.54
C VAL A 167 -6.75 -7.71 18.18
N TYR A 168 -6.00 -7.81 17.08
CA TYR A 168 -6.55 -7.76 15.73
C TYR A 168 -7.65 -8.80 15.52
N ASN A 169 -7.42 -10.04 15.94
CA ASN A 169 -8.36 -11.15 15.79
C ASN A 169 -9.67 -10.89 16.54
N GLU A 170 -9.60 -10.27 17.73
CA GLU A 170 -10.75 -9.92 18.57
C GLU A 170 -11.57 -8.73 18.04
N LEU A 171 -11.04 -7.92 17.11
CA LEU A 171 -11.76 -6.74 16.63
C LEU A 171 -13.03 -7.13 15.86
N PRO A 172 -14.20 -6.57 16.20
CA PRO A 172 -15.47 -6.83 15.53
C PRO A 172 -15.58 -6.05 14.21
N LEU A 173 -14.57 -6.18 13.35
CA LEU A 173 -14.53 -5.56 12.03
C LEU A 173 -14.49 -6.64 10.95
N LYS A 174 -15.12 -6.34 9.82
CA LYS A 174 -15.05 -7.19 8.63
C LYS A 174 -13.60 -7.29 8.15
N GLU A 175 -13.13 -8.52 8.03
CA GLU A 175 -11.83 -8.80 7.42
C GLU A 175 -11.94 -8.80 5.89
N ASN A 176 -11.06 -8.03 5.27
CA ASN A 176 -10.84 -7.96 3.84
C ASN A 176 -9.47 -8.55 3.50
N THR A 177 -9.21 -8.70 2.21
CA THR A 177 -7.90 -9.05 1.68
C THR A 177 -7.39 -7.86 0.88
N PHE A 178 -6.09 -7.58 0.99
CA PHE A 178 -5.43 -6.72 0.03
C PHE A 178 -4.26 -7.45 -0.62
N SER A 179 -4.09 -7.23 -1.91
CA SER A 179 -3.02 -7.80 -2.72
C SER A 179 -2.08 -6.71 -3.20
N ILE A 180 -0.78 -7.00 -3.13
CA ILE A 180 0.30 -6.20 -3.70
C ILE A 180 0.68 -6.86 -5.03
N LEU A 181 0.16 -6.31 -6.13
CA LEU A 181 0.46 -6.79 -7.48
C LEU A 181 1.66 -6.03 -8.04
N ARG A 182 2.79 -6.72 -8.20
CA ARG A 182 4.03 -6.13 -8.71
C ARG A 182 4.17 -6.48 -10.19
N PHE A 183 4.15 -5.46 -11.05
CA PHE A 183 4.22 -5.64 -12.49
C PHE A 183 5.67 -5.82 -12.94
N SER A 184 5.86 -6.63 -13.97
CA SER A 184 7.18 -6.85 -14.56
C SER A 184 7.79 -5.55 -15.09
N PHE A 185 9.12 -5.54 -15.23
CA PHE A 185 9.85 -4.40 -15.80
C PHE A 185 9.30 -3.99 -17.17
N ILE A 186 9.08 -4.96 -18.06
CA ILE A 186 8.58 -4.74 -19.42
C ILE A 186 7.18 -4.11 -19.38
N ASN A 187 6.27 -4.67 -18.57
CA ASN A 187 4.90 -4.17 -18.49
C ASN A 187 4.83 -2.78 -17.85
N THR A 188 5.75 -2.47 -16.93
CA THR A 188 5.88 -1.12 -16.37
C THR A 188 6.35 -0.12 -17.44
N LEU A 189 7.37 -0.47 -18.24
CA LEU A 189 7.87 0.38 -19.32
C LEU A 189 6.80 0.64 -20.39
N MET A 190 5.98 -0.37 -20.70
CA MET A 190 4.90 -0.27 -21.68
C MET A 190 3.64 0.41 -21.13
N ASN A 191 3.67 0.93 -19.90
CA ASN A 191 2.52 1.55 -19.21
C ASN A 191 1.30 0.60 -19.08
N GLU A 192 1.54 -0.70 -18.94
CA GLU A 192 0.49 -1.72 -18.82
C GLU A 192 0.00 -1.98 -17.39
N VAL A 193 0.57 -1.29 -16.40
CA VAL A 193 -0.02 -1.23 -15.06
C VAL A 193 -1.41 -0.59 -15.22
N PRO A 194 -2.53 -1.19 -14.79
CA PRO A 194 -3.87 -0.70 -15.10
C PRO A 194 -4.24 0.54 -14.28
N GLY A 195 -5.00 1.46 -14.87
CA GLY A 195 -5.42 2.75 -14.28
C GLY A 195 -6.20 2.60 -12.98
N MET A 196 -6.09 3.59 -12.08
CA MET A 196 -7.13 3.80 -11.07
C MET A 196 -8.46 3.99 -11.81
N GLY A 197 -9.49 3.23 -11.44
CA GLY A 197 -10.78 3.22 -12.13
C GLY A 197 -10.88 2.30 -13.36
N VAL A 198 -9.79 1.80 -13.95
CA VAL A 198 -9.88 0.77 -15.02
C VAL A 198 -10.28 -0.56 -14.39
N VAL A 199 -9.56 -0.96 -13.35
CA VAL A 199 -9.87 -2.17 -12.59
C VAL A 199 -11.23 -2.04 -11.93
N GLU A 200 -11.56 -0.89 -11.37
CA GLU A 200 -12.84 -0.66 -10.69
C GLU A 200 -14.04 -0.61 -11.65
N LYS A 201 -13.83 -0.42 -12.96
CA LYS A 201 -14.90 -0.59 -13.96
C LYS A 201 -15.23 -2.06 -14.19
N SER A 202 -14.20 -2.91 -14.28
CA SER A 202 -14.37 -4.36 -14.47
C SER A 202 -14.71 -5.10 -13.18
N PHE A 203 -14.25 -4.56 -12.04
CA PHE A 203 -14.39 -5.11 -10.70
C PHE A 203 -14.85 -4.00 -9.75
N PRO A 204 -16.12 -3.59 -9.80
CA PRO A 204 -16.63 -2.43 -9.06
C PRO A 204 -16.57 -2.57 -7.54
N GLU A 205 -16.31 -3.77 -7.04
CA GLU A 205 -16.33 -4.10 -5.62
C GLU A 205 -14.95 -3.94 -4.96
N VAL A 206 -13.87 -3.82 -5.75
CA VAL A 206 -12.52 -3.62 -5.22
C VAL A 206 -12.16 -2.13 -5.18
N GLY A 207 -11.32 -1.76 -4.21
CA GLY A 207 -10.60 -0.50 -4.21
C GLY A 207 -9.20 -0.68 -4.77
N THR A 208 -8.73 0.25 -5.60
CA THR A 208 -7.40 0.18 -6.19
C THR A 208 -6.55 1.41 -5.92
N ILE A 209 -5.27 1.18 -5.66
CA ILE A 209 -4.29 2.26 -5.45
C ILE A 209 -3.02 1.91 -6.22
N ARG A 210 -2.58 2.80 -7.09
CA ARG A 210 -1.28 2.69 -7.75
C ARG A 210 -0.19 3.28 -6.88
N VAL A 211 0.85 2.50 -6.62
CA VAL A 211 2.01 2.95 -5.86
C VAL A 211 3.29 2.58 -6.59
N LYS A 212 4.36 3.27 -6.25
CA LYS A 212 5.71 2.94 -6.68
C LYS A 212 6.40 2.17 -5.56
N ALA A 213 7.06 1.07 -5.89
CA ALA A 213 7.93 0.34 -4.99
C ALA A 213 9.16 -0.22 -5.73
N ASN A 214 9.59 0.47 -6.78
CA ASN A 214 10.80 0.10 -7.52
C ASN A 214 11.99 0.09 -6.55
N GLU A 215 12.57 -1.07 -6.31
CA GLU A 215 13.89 -1.13 -5.70
C GLU A 215 14.88 -0.42 -6.64
N LYS A 216 15.86 0.28 -6.06
CA LYS A 216 17.00 0.74 -6.84
C LYS A 216 17.74 -0.52 -7.31
N ILE A 217 17.59 -0.87 -8.59
CA ILE A 217 18.45 -1.84 -9.24
C ILE A 217 19.88 -1.28 -9.12
N GLN A 218 20.70 -1.93 -8.29
CA GLN A 218 22.13 -1.69 -8.26
C GLN A 218 22.69 -2.35 -9.53
N LEU A 219 22.86 -1.55 -10.58
CA LEU A 219 23.38 -2.04 -11.87
C LEU A 219 24.87 -2.41 -11.81
N PHE A 220 25.55 -2.10 -10.70
CA PHE A 220 26.96 -2.44 -10.47
C PHE A 220 27.17 -2.83 -9.00
N LYS A 221 27.67 -4.03 -8.78
CA LYS A 221 28.35 -4.48 -7.55
C LYS A 221 29.80 -4.76 -7.90
#